data_AF-A0A962UZC0-F1
#
_entry.id   AF-A0A962UZC0-F1
#
_cell.length_a   1.000
_cell.length_b   1.000
_cell.length_c   1.000
_cell.angle_alpha   90.00
_cell.angle_beta   90.00
_cell.angle_gamma   90.00
#
_symmetry.space_group_name_H-M   'P 1'
#
loop_
_entity.id
_entity.type
_entity.pdbx_description
1 polymer ?
#
loop_
_entity_poly.entity_id
_entity_poly.type
_entity_poly.pdbx_seq_one_letter_code
_entity_poly.pdbx_strand_id
1 'polypeptide(L)'
;MPTITRALISVSDKTGVVEFARDLAEAGVEILSTGGTARLLRDSGITVMEVSDYTGFPEMMDGRLKTLHPKIHGGILGRRGTDDEIMERHGIGRIDLVAVNLYPFQQTVADPDCSLDNAIENIDIGGPTMIRAAAKNHHDVAVVVDPHDYGRIVQEIRSNNGEVSAATCFRLAVKTYEHTAQYDGAIANYLGSIGEDGKRQDF
;
A
#
# COMPACT_ATOMS: atom_id res chain seq x y z
N MET A 1 18.69 -7.98 -2.24
CA MET A 1 17.85 -7.36 -3.30
C MET A 1 16.61 -8.23 -3.38
N PRO A 2 15.40 -7.66 -3.25
CA PRO A 2 14.21 -8.48 -3.29
C PRO A 2 13.96 -8.98 -4.71
N THR A 3 13.88 -10.30 -4.87
CA THR A 3 13.26 -10.92 -6.04
C THR A 3 11.75 -10.80 -5.87
N ILE A 4 11.09 -10.18 -6.82
CA ILE A 4 9.65 -9.91 -6.73
C ILE A 4 8.91 -11.15 -7.20
N THR A 5 8.30 -11.89 -6.27
CA THR A 5 7.47 -13.06 -6.57
C THR A 5 6.01 -12.83 -6.22
N ARG A 6 5.73 -11.92 -5.27
CA ARG A 6 4.38 -11.51 -4.91
C ARG A 6 4.28 -10.00 -4.67
N ALA A 7 3.26 -9.38 -5.26
CA ALA A 7 2.92 -7.98 -5.08
C ALA A 7 1.57 -7.81 -4.36
N LEU A 8 1.48 -6.89 -3.42
CA LEU A 8 0.24 -6.41 -2.84
C LEU A 8 -0.08 -5.01 -3.40
N ILE A 9 -1.18 -4.90 -4.15
CA ILE A 9 -1.61 -3.65 -4.81
C ILE A 9 -2.92 -3.17 -4.19
N SER A 10 -2.91 -2.01 -3.55
CA SER A 10 -4.11 -1.40 -2.95
C SER A 10 -4.04 0.12 -3.11
N VAL A 11 -4.60 0.64 -4.20
CA VAL A 11 -4.50 2.05 -4.59
C VAL A 11 -5.86 2.73 -4.54
N SER A 12 -5.91 4.01 -4.24
CA SER A 12 -7.08 4.87 -4.42
C SER A 12 -7.09 5.50 -5.82
N ASP A 13 -5.98 6.12 -6.22
CA ASP A 13 -5.75 6.58 -7.59
C ASP A 13 -5.39 5.37 -8.48
N LYS A 14 -6.20 5.14 -9.51
CA LYS A 14 -6.07 4.01 -10.44
C LYS A 14 -5.16 4.29 -11.63
N THR A 15 -4.54 5.45 -11.70
CA THR A 15 -3.65 5.84 -12.80
C THR A 15 -2.57 4.78 -13.03
N GLY A 16 -2.53 4.21 -14.24
CA GLY A 16 -1.51 3.25 -14.67
C GLY A 16 -1.49 1.90 -13.94
N VAL A 17 -2.44 1.62 -13.04
CA VAL A 17 -2.40 0.41 -12.19
C VAL A 17 -2.64 -0.87 -12.99
N VAL A 18 -3.45 -0.80 -14.06
CA VAL A 18 -3.77 -1.97 -14.89
C VAL A 18 -2.56 -2.38 -15.70
N GLU A 19 -1.86 -1.43 -16.31
CA GLU A 19 -0.62 -1.64 -17.05
C GLU A 19 0.48 -2.18 -16.14
N PHE A 20 0.63 -1.56 -14.96
CA PHE A 20 1.60 -2.00 -13.96
C PHE A 20 1.34 -3.44 -13.49
N ALA A 21 0.09 -3.76 -13.14
CA ALA A 21 -0.28 -5.12 -12.73
C ALA A 21 -0.10 -6.14 -13.86
N ARG A 22 -0.38 -5.77 -15.12
CA ARG A 22 -0.16 -6.63 -16.28
C ARG A 22 1.32 -6.94 -16.47
N ASP A 23 2.18 -5.92 -16.42
CA ASP A 23 3.62 -6.08 -16.54
C ASP A 23 4.20 -6.97 -15.42
N LEU A 24 3.69 -6.84 -14.19
CA LEU A 24 4.05 -7.72 -13.07
C LEU A 24 3.60 -9.17 -13.31
N ALA A 25 2.35 -9.38 -13.75
CA ALA A 25 1.84 -10.71 -14.04
C ALA A 25 2.61 -11.40 -15.18
N GLU A 26 2.98 -10.67 -16.23
CA GLU A 26 3.84 -11.17 -17.32
C GLU A 26 5.25 -11.56 -16.83
N ALA A 27 5.75 -10.89 -15.79
CA ALA A 27 7.00 -11.25 -15.12
C ALA A 27 6.85 -12.43 -14.13
N GLY A 28 5.66 -13.03 -14.03
CA GLY A 28 5.39 -14.17 -13.14
C GLY A 28 5.11 -13.80 -11.69
N VAL A 29 4.80 -12.53 -11.41
CA VAL A 29 4.49 -12.04 -10.05
C VAL A 29 3.03 -12.36 -9.71
N GLU A 30 2.81 -13.00 -8.56
CA GLU A 30 1.47 -13.20 -7.99
C GLU A 30 0.92 -11.88 -7.43
N ILE A 31 -0.34 -11.56 -7.74
CA ILE A 31 -0.94 -10.29 -7.33
C ILE A 31 -2.01 -10.53 -6.25
N LEU A 32 -1.76 -9.93 -5.09
CA LEU A 32 -2.76 -9.71 -4.05
C LEU A 32 -3.36 -8.32 -4.22
N SER A 33 -4.68 -8.18 -4.05
CA SER A 33 -5.32 -6.86 -4.07
C SER A 33 -6.57 -6.80 -3.20
N THR A 34 -7.13 -5.60 -3.05
CA THR A 34 -8.27 -5.30 -2.17
C THR A 34 -9.41 -4.63 -2.96
N GLY A 35 -10.64 -4.96 -2.58
CA GLY A 35 -11.86 -4.25 -2.95
C GLY A 35 -11.92 -3.77 -4.41
N GLY A 36 -12.08 -2.46 -4.60
CA GLY A 36 -12.21 -1.85 -5.93
C GLY A 36 -10.98 -2.01 -6.82
N THR A 37 -9.77 -2.16 -6.25
CA THR A 37 -8.55 -2.43 -7.03
C THR A 37 -8.58 -3.86 -7.57
N ALA A 38 -8.91 -4.84 -6.72
CA ALA A 38 -9.01 -6.24 -7.14
C ALA A 38 -10.06 -6.41 -8.25
N ARG A 39 -11.22 -5.76 -8.10
CA ARG A 39 -12.28 -5.75 -9.13
C ARG A 39 -11.79 -5.17 -10.46
N LEU A 40 -11.16 -4.00 -10.44
CA LEU A 40 -10.64 -3.36 -11.66
C LEU A 40 -9.64 -4.27 -12.40
N LEU A 41 -8.71 -4.87 -11.67
CA LEU A 41 -7.71 -5.76 -12.26
C LEU A 41 -8.34 -7.02 -12.85
N ARG A 42 -9.30 -7.63 -12.15
CA ARG A 42 -10.05 -8.79 -12.63
C ARG A 42 -10.88 -8.46 -13.88
N ASP A 43 -11.59 -7.34 -13.88
CA ASP A 43 -12.36 -6.86 -15.03
C ASP A 43 -11.46 -6.57 -16.25
N SER A 44 -10.16 -6.32 -16.01
CA SER A 44 -9.12 -6.13 -17.04
C SER A 44 -8.44 -7.44 -17.48
N GLY A 45 -8.89 -8.60 -16.99
CA GLY A 45 -8.36 -9.93 -17.35
C GLY A 45 -7.10 -10.33 -16.59
N ILE A 46 -6.75 -9.66 -15.50
CA ILE A 46 -5.56 -9.95 -14.70
C ILE A 46 -5.96 -10.88 -13.54
N THR A 47 -5.23 -11.99 -13.37
CA THR A 47 -5.41 -12.89 -12.24
C THR A 47 -5.01 -12.19 -10.94
N VAL A 48 -5.94 -12.13 -9.99
CA VAL A 48 -5.75 -11.49 -8.69
C VAL A 48 -6.36 -12.35 -7.60
N MET A 49 -5.62 -12.54 -6.51
CA MET A 49 -6.13 -13.08 -5.25
C MET A 49 -6.59 -11.93 -4.35
N GLU A 50 -7.83 -12.00 -3.84
CA GLU A 50 -8.27 -11.00 -2.88
C GLU A 50 -7.60 -11.20 -1.53
N VAL A 51 -7.32 -10.09 -0.84
CA VAL A 51 -6.73 -10.14 0.51
C VAL A 51 -7.61 -10.90 1.49
N SER A 52 -8.94 -10.84 1.35
CA SER A 52 -9.88 -11.62 2.16
C SER A 52 -9.67 -13.13 1.98
N ASP A 53 -9.50 -13.60 0.75
CA ASP A 53 -9.23 -15.00 0.43
C ASP A 53 -7.85 -15.43 0.96
N TYR A 54 -6.83 -14.60 0.76
CA TYR A 54 -5.47 -14.85 1.25
C TYR A 54 -5.40 -14.95 2.78
N THR A 55 -6.07 -14.02 3.46
CA THR A 55 -6.05 -13.95 4.93
C THR A 55 -6.98 -14.98 5.56
N GLY A 56 -8.11 -15.28 4.90
CA GLY A 56 -9.25 -15.99 5.49
C GLY A 56 -10.13 -15.09 6.35
N PHE A 57 -9.97 -13.77 6.26
CA PHE A 57 -10.68 -12.80 7.08
C PHE A 57 -11.45 -11.79 6.21
N PRO A 58 -12.75 -11.60 6.42
CA PRO A 58 -13.55 -10.70 5.60
C PRO A 58 -13.21 -9.24 5.89
N GLU A 59 -13.59 -8.36 4.96
CA GLU A 59 -13.65 -6.93 5.21
C GLU A 59 -14.69 -6.62 6.29
N MET A 60 -14.35 -5.75 7.26
CA MET A 60 -15.24 -5.37 8.37
C MET A 60 -15.27 -3.86 8.60
N MET A 61 -16.32 -3.40 9.32
CA MET A 61 -16.50 -2.01 9.77
C MET A 61 -16.45 -1.01 8.60
N ASP A 62 -17.27 -1.27 7.57
CA ASP A 62 -17.34 -0.47 6.33
C ASP A 62 -15.98 -0.24 5.67
N GLY A 63 -15.12 -1.26 5.78
CA GLY A 63 -13.82 -1.26 5.16
C GLY A 63 -12.68 -0.64 5.97
N ARG A 64 -12.94 -0.22 7.21
CA ARG A 64 -11.89 0.22 8.14
C ARG A 64 -10.90 -0.90 8.48
N LEU A 65 -11.33 -2.16 8.46
CA LEU A 65 -10.50 -3.31 8.76
C LEU A 65 -10.48 -4.30 7.59
N LYS A 66 -9.40 -4.22 6.79
CA LYS A 66 -9.13 -5.11 5.63
C LYS A 66 -7.75 -5.74 5.70
N THR A 67 -6.72 -4.91 5.84
CA THR A 67 -5.32 -5.30 5.63
C THR A 67 -4.50 -5.37 6.93
N LEU A 68 -5.06 -4.91 8.06
CA LEU A 68 -4.43 -4.99 9.39
C LEU A 68 -4.49 -6.43 9.93
N HIS A 69 -3.78 -7.33 9.25
CA HIS A 69 -3.79 -8.77 9.51
C HIS A 69 -2.35 -9.32 9.58
N PRO A 70 -2.05 -10.27 10.49
CA PRO A 70 -0.71 -10.84 10.62
C PRO A 70 -0.15 -11.47 9.35
N LYS A 71 -0.99 -12.11 8.50
CA LYS A 71 -0.53 -12.64 7.21
C LYS A 71 -0.07 -11.57 6.22
N ILE A 72 -0.61 -10.36 6.30
CA ILE A 72 -0.19 -9.23 5.46
C ILE A 72 1.09 -8.62 6.05
N HIS A 73 1.03 -8.15 7.30
CA HIS A 73 2.18 -7.47 7.91
C HIS A 73 3.36 -8.41 8.19
N GLY A 74 3.12 -9.68 8.49
CA GLY A 74 4.18 -10.70 8.60
C GLY A 74 4.83 -11.00 7.26
N GLY A 75 4.07 -11.02 6.16
CA GLY A 75 4.62 -11.18 4.82
C GLY A 75 5.51 -10.00 4.39
N ILE A 76 5.14 -8.79 4.82
CA ILE A 76 5.89 -7.56 4.57
C ILE A 76 7.11 -7.43 5.50
N LEU A 77 6.97 -7.68 6.80
CA LEU A 77 8.01 -7.42 7.81
C LEU A 77 8.98 -8.58 8.04
N GLY A 78 8.64 -9.79 7.60
CA GLY A 78 9.49 -10.96 7.81
C GLY A 78 10.83 -10.80 7.09
N ARG A 79 11.93 -10.91 7.84
CA ARG A 79 13.28 -10.80 7.30
C ARG A 79 13.64 -12.10 6.60
N ARG A 80 13.93 -12.03 5.29
CA ARG A 80 14.21 -13.22 4.49
C ARG A 80 15.51 -13.88 4.98
N GLY A 81 15.50 -15.20 5.13
CA GLY A 81 16.62 -15.97 5.69
C GLY A 81 16.75 -15.91 7.22
N THR A 82 15.98 -15.06 7.92
CA THR A 82 15.98 -15.00 9.40
C THR A 82 14.65 -15.49 9.99
N ASP A 83 13.54 -15.01 9.46
CA ASP A 83 12.20 -15.26 9.99
C ASP A 83 11.43 -16.31 9.17
N ASP A 84 12.09 -16.98 8.21
CA ASP A 84 11.44 -17.92 7.29
C ASP A 84 10.73 -19.07 8.03
N GLU A 85 11.38 -19.67 9.05
CA GLU A 85 10.80 -20.80 9.80
C GLU A 85 9.52 -20.39 10.56
N ILE A 86 9.52 -19.21 11.17
CA ILE A 86 8.36 -18.73 11.93
C ILE A 86 7.23 -18.29 10.99
N MET A 87 7.57 -17.72 9.83
CA MET A 87 6.60 -17.39 8.79
C MET A 87 5.92 -18.65 8.25
N GLU A 88 6.69 -19.68 7.90
CA GLU A 88 6.17 -20.95 7.39
C GLU A 88 5.27 -21.65 8.42
N ARG A 89 5.72 -21.74 9.68
CA ARG A 89 4.94 -22.33 10.79
C ARG A 89 3.56 -21.71 10.96
N HIS A 90 3.42 -20.42 10.67
CA HIS A 90 2.15 -19.69 10.78
C HIS A 90 1.43 -19.48 9.43
N GLY A 91 1.90 -20.12 8.35
CA GLY A 91 1.30 -19.98 7.02
C GLY A 91 1.34 -18.55 6.49
N ILE A 92 2.40 -17.81 6.80
CA ILE A 92 2.62 -16.43 6.37
C ILE A 92 3.48 -16.46 5.11
N GLY A 93 2.87 -16.17 3.97
CA GLY A 93 3.58 -16.03 2.72
C GLY A 93 4.33 -14.71 2.62
N ARG A 94 5.43 -14.71 1.86
CA ARG A 94 6.20 -13.50 1.53
C ARG A 94 5.35 -12.51 0.71
N ILE A 95 5.59 -11.22 0.92
CA ILE A 95 5.12 -10.12 0.08
C ILE A 95 6.36 -9.28 -0.23
N ASP A 96 6.73 -9.19 -1.50
CA ASP A 96 8.02 -8.64 -1.94
C ASP A 96 7.86 -7.25 -2.55
N LEU A 97 6.65 -6.91 -3.00
CA LEU A 97 6.29 -5.58 -3.48
C LEU A 97 4.99 -5.10 -2.85
N VAL A 98 4.95 -3.85 -2.40
CA VAL A 98 3.73 -3.19 -1.89
C VAL A 98 3.50 -1.91 -2.69
N ALA A 99 2.42 -1.86 -3.47
CA ALA A 99 2.02 -0.68 -4.23
C ALA A 99 0.71 -0.11 -3.65
N VAL A 100 0.81 1.04 -2.99
CA VAL A 100 -0.29 1.67 -2.26
C VAL A 100 -0.17 3.17 -2.35
N ASN A 101 -1.20 3.83 -2.88
CA ASN A 101 -1.37 5.28 -2.73
C ASN A 101 -2.59 5.55 -1.83
N LEU A 102 -2.44 6.55 -0.97
CA LEU A 102 -3.38 6.85 0.11
C LEU A 102 -4.63 7.55 -0.43
N TYR A 103 -5.72 7.53 0.35
CA TYR A 103 -6.86 8.40 0.07
C TYR A 103 -6.42 9.86 0.00
N PRO A 104 -7.00 10.67 -0.90
CA PRO A 104 -6.62 12.06 -1.08
C PRO A 104 -7.22 12.93 0.04
N PHE A 105 -6.79 12.71 1.29
CA PHE A 105 -7.29 13.41 2.48
C PHE A 105 -7.23 14.93 2.29
N GLN A 106 -6.10 15.45 1.79
CA GLN A 106 -5.92 16.87 1.48
C GLN A 106 -6.96 17.41 0.49
N GLN A 107 -7.35 16.63 -0.52
CA GLN A 107 -8.39 17.04 -1.47
C GLN A 107 -9.78 17.01 -0.80
N THR A 108 -10.01 16.03 0.08
CA THR A 108 -11.27 15.89 0.83
C THR A 108 -11.49 17.09 1.75
N VAL A 109 -10.48 17.53 2.49
CA VAL A 109 -10.60 18.64 3.45
C VAL A 109 -10.43 20.04 2.83
N ALA A 110 -10.07 20.09 1.54
CA ALA A 110 -10.08 21.32 0.74
C ALA A 110 -11.50 21.75 0.35
N ASP A 111 -12.46 20.82 0.37
CA ASP A 111 -13.88 21.17 0.23
C ASP A 111 -14.33 22.00 1.45
N PRO A 112 -14.81 23.24 1.25
CA PRO A 112 -15.28 24.10 2.35
C PRO A 112 -16.46 23.49 3.12
N ASP A 113 -17.23 22.60 2.50
CA ASP A 113 -18.39 21.94 3.10
C ASP A 113 -18.04 20.60 3.77
N CYS A 114 -16.76 20.24 3.82
CA CYS A 114 -16.30 18.99 4.45
C CYS A 114 -16.50 19.02 5.98
N SER A 115 -17.50 18.28 6.46
CA SER A 115 -17.73 18.03 7.89
C SER A 115 -16.58 17.25 8.54
N LEU A 116 -16.43 17.40 9.86
CA LEU A 116 -15.47 16.63 10.65
C LEU A 116 -15.67 15.11 10.48
N ASP A 117 -16.92 14.62 10.51
CA ASP A 117 -17.20 13.18 10.34
C ASP A 117 -16.71 12.68 8.98
N ASN A 118 -16.98 13.42 7.90
CA ASN A 118 -16.49 13.09 6.56
C ASN A 118 -14.95 13.08 6.51
N ALA A 119 -14.29 14.05 7.14
CA ALA A 119 -12.83 14.06 7.23
C ALA A 119 -12.30 12.83 7.99
N ILE A 120 -12.90 12.48 9.13
CA ILE A 120 -12.52 11.30 9.93
C ILE A 120 -12.66 10.01 9.12
N GLU A 121 -13.75 9.83 8.37
CA GLU A 121 -13.94 8.63 7.53
C GLU A 121 -12.92 8.52 6.39
N ASN A 122 -12.32 9.64 5.96
CA ASN A 122 -11.29 9.66 4.92
C ASN A 122 -9.85 9.54 5.45
N ILE A 123 -9.66 9.34 6.76
CA ILE A 123 -8.35 9.00 7.34
C ILE A 123 -8.06 7.52 7.11
N ASP A 124 -7.05 7.24 6.27
CA ASP A 124 -6.58 5.89 5.98
C ASP A 124 -5.71 5.37 7.13
N ILE A 125 -6.04 4.19 7.64
CA ILE A 125 -5.22 3.47 8.63
C ILE A 125 -4.41 2.35 7.99
N GLY A 126 -5.05 1.59 7.09
CA GLY A 126 -4.45 0.42 6.46
C GLY A 126 -3.30 0.80 5.53
N GLY A 127 -3.51 1.80 4.67
CA GLY A 127 -2.54 2.29 3.71
C GLY A 127 -1.22 2.72 4.37
N PRO A 128 -1.23 3.70 5.31
CA PRO A 128 -0.02 4.14 6.00
C PRO A 128 0.67 3.01 6.77
N THR A 129 -0.09 2.11 7.39
CA THR A 129 0.51 0.97 8.12
C THR A 129 1.25 0.02 7.18
N MET A 130 0.68 -0.31 6.01
CA MET A 130 1.32 -1.18 5.02
C MET A 130 2.58 -0.56 4.42
N ILE A 131 2.52 0.70 3.97
CA ILE A 131 3.67 1.35 3.31
C ILE A 131 4.80 1.62 4.28
N ARG A 132 4.52 1.97 5.55
CA ARG A 132 5.56 2.11 6.58
C ARG A 132 6.22 0.77 6.91
N ALA A 133 5.45 -0.32 6.97
CA ALA A 133 5.98 -1.66 7.17
C ALA A 133 6.92 -2.07 6.02
N ALA A 134 6.51 -1.81 4.76
CA ALA A 134 7.32 -2.11 3.59
C ALA A 134 8.59 -1.24 3.52
N ALA A 135 8.47 0.08 3.76
CA ALA A 135 9.60 1.00 3.81
C ALA A 135 10.60 0.64 4.92
N LYS A 136 10.12 0.23 6.10
CA LYS A 136 10.98 -0.31 7.17
C LYS A 136 11.79 -1.51 6.67
N ASN A 137 11.14 -2.44 5.97
CA ASN A 137 11.75 -3.66 5.47
C ASN A 137 12.28 -3.56 4.02
N HIS A 138 12.69 -2.37 3.59
CA HIS A 138 13.19 -2.09 2.24
C HIS A 138 14.35 -2.97 1.73
N HIS A 139 15.02 -3.72 2.62
CA HIS A 139 16.01 -4.72 2.22
C HIS A 139 15.37 -5.88 1.43
N ASP A 140 14.16 -6.25 1.83
CA ASP A 140 13.43 -7.44 1.38
C ASP A 140 12.11 -7.11 0.68
N VAL A 141 11.67 -5.84 0.69
CA VAL A 141 10.40 -5.40 0.11
C VAL A 141 10.56 -4.08 -0.66
N ALA A 142 10.10 -4.04 -1.90
CA ALA A 142 9.95 -2.79 -2.65
C ALA A 142 8.61 -2.13 -2.32
N VAL A 143 8.61 -0.83 -1.99
CA VAL A 143 7.39 -0.06 -1.69
C VAL A 143 7.16 0.99 -2.77
N VAL A 144 5.91 1.19 -3.20
CA VAL A 144 5.56 2.13 -4.27
C VAL A 144 4.34 2.94 -3.86
N VAL A 145 4.51 4.25 -3.72
CA VAL A 145 3.44 5.17 -3.31
C VAL A 145 2.96 6.11 -4.42
N ASP A 146 3.61 6.07 -5.58
CA ASP A 146 3.36 6.99 -6.69
C ASP A 146 3.39 6.23 -8.03
N PRO A 147 2.33 6.34 -8.86
CA PRO A 147 2.27 5.72 -10.18
C PRO A 147 3.45 6.07 -11.11
N HIS A 148 4.09 7.23 -10.93
CA HIS A 148 5.24 7.63 -11.75
C HIS A 148 6.46 6.71 -11.57
N ASP A 149 6.52 5.94 -10.48
CA ASP A 149 7.59 4.96 -10.24
C ASP A 149 7.33 3.59 -10.91
N TYR A 150 6.11 3.30 -11.39
CA TYR A 150 5.74 1.98 -11.93
C TYR A 150 6.63 1.52 -13.08
N GLY A 151 6.84 2.38 -14.08
CA GLY A 151 7.63 2.03 -15.26
C GLY A 151 9.08 1.68 -14.93
N ARG A 152 9.71 2.42 -14.01
CA ARG A 152 11.08 2.14 -13.57
C ARG A 152 11.19 0.80 -12.85
N ILE A 153 10.22 0.48 -12.00
CA ILE A 153 10.22 -0.77 -11.23
C ILE A 153 10.05 -1.97 -12.14
N VAL A 154 9.09 -1.91 -13.07
CA VAL A 154 8.89 -2.94 -14.09
C VAL A 154 10.15 -3.13 -14.92
N GLN A 155 10.82 -2.04 -15.30
CA GLN A 155 12.05 -2.11 -16.07
C GLN A 155 13.17 -2.83 -15.30
N GLU A 156 13.34 -2.53 -14.00
CA GLU A 156 14.32 -3.23 -13.16
C GLU A 156 13.99 -4.72 -13.04
N ILE A 157 12.72 -5.08 -12.73
CA ILE A 157 12.26 -6.47 -12.65
C ILE A 157 12.56 -7.23 -13.94
N ARG A 158 12.24 -6.66 -15.11
CA ARG A 158 12.48 -7.29 -16.42
C ARG A 158 13.97 -7.41 -16.75
N SER A 159 14.79 -6.45 -16.33
CA SER A 159 16.22 -6.40 -16.67
C SER A 159 17.10 -7.22 -15.73
N ASN A 160 16.63 -7.47 -14.50
CA ASN A 160 17.45 -8.02 -13.41
C ASN A 160 16.88 -9.32 -12.84
N ASN A 161 16.40 -10.23 -13.69
CA ASN A 161 15.90 -11.55 -13.27
C ASN A 161 14.83 -11.48 -12.16
N GLY A 162 13.93 -10.48 -12.23
CA GLY A 162 12.87 -10.27 -11.26
C GLY A 162 13.27 -9.42 -10.05
N GLU A 163 14.49 -8.91 -9.98
CA GLU A 163 14.99 -8.15 -8.82
C GLU A 163 14.82 -6.64 -8.97
N VAL A 164 14.57 -5.97 -7.83
CA VAL A 164 14.68 -4.52 -7.71
C VAL A 164 15.96 -4.18 -6.92
N SER A 165 16.73 -3.22 -7.41
CA SER A 165 18.01 -2.87 -6.79
C SER A 165 17.83 -2.31 -5.36
N ALA A 166 18.81 -2.56 -4.49
CA ALA A 166 18.81 -2.03 -3.12
C ALA A 166 18.76 -0.49 -3.09
N ALA A 167 19.43 0.17 -4.05
CA ALA A 167 19.42 1.62 -4.19
C ALA A 167 18.00 2.14 -4.53
N THR A 168 17.28 1.46 -5.44
CA THR A 168 15.90 1.81 -5.75
C THR A 168 14.98 1.56 -4.56
N CYS A 169 15.11 0.43 -3.86
CA CYS A 169 14.31 0.14 -2.66
C CYS A 169 14.53 1.17 -1.55
N PHE A 170 15.77 1.59 -1.30
CA PHE A 170 16.07 2.63 -0.31
C PHE A 170 15.48 3.99 -0.69
N ARG A 171 15.63 4.41 -1.96
CA ARG A 171 15.02 5.66 -2.47
C ARG A 171 13.50 5.65 -2.27
N LEU A 172 12.86 4.54 -2.61
CA LEU A 172 11.42 4.37 -2.46
C LEU A 172 10.98 4.39 -0.98
N ALA A 173 11.78 3.81 -0.09
CA ALA A 173 11.52 3.86 1.35
C ALA A 173 11.60 5.29 1.91
N VAL A 174 12.59 6.08 1.49
CA VAL A 174 12.70 7.52 1.84
C VAL A 174 11.46 8.26 1.36
N LYS A 175 11.12 8.14 0.07
CA LYS A 175 9.91 8.75 -0.52
C LYS A 175 8.63 8.36 0.23
N THR A 176 8.54 7.11 0.68
CA THR A 176 7.39 6.61 1.43
C THR A 176 7.27 7.28 2.79
N TYR A 177 8.38 7.43 3.54
CA TYR A 177 8.33 8.12 4.83
C TYR A 177 8.02 9.61 4.68
N GLU A 178 8.56 10.28 3.64
CA GLU A 178 8.19 11.65 3.28
C GLU A 178 6.69 11.76 2.98
N HIS A 179 6.14 10.84 2.20
CA HIS A 179 4.71 10.78 1.88
C HIS A 179 3.84 10.61 3.12
N THR A 180 4.21 9.70 4.04
CA THR A 180 3.45 9.54 5.29
C THR A 180 3.58 10.75 6.22
N ALA A 181 4.74 11.41 6.28
CA ALA A 181 4.92 12.61 7.08
C ALA A 181 4.03 13.77 6.56
N GLN A 182 3.91 13.90 5.23
CA GLN A 182 3.00 14.87 4.62
C GLN A 182 1.53 14.53 4.90
N TYR A 183 1.16 13.25 4.81
CA TYR A 183 -0.19 12.78 5.08
C TYR A 183 -0.62 13.05 6.53
N ASP A 184 0.20 12.65 7.50
CA ASP A 184 -0.06 12.87 8.93
C ASP A 184 -0.05 14.37 9.27
N GLY A 185 0.83 15.15 8.65
CA GLY A 185 0.85 16.60 8.79
C GLY A 185 -0.44 17.26 8.29
N ALA A 186 -1.01 16.79 7.18
CA ALA A 186 -2.29 17.29 6.68
C ALA A 186 -3.44 16.98 7.64
N ILE A 187 -3.47 15.77 8.21
CA ILE A 187 -4.46 15.37 9.22
C ILE A 187 -4.33 16.24 10.47
N ALA A 188 -3.11 16.40 10.99
CA ALA A 188 -2.85 17.22 12.17
C ALA A 188 -3.25 18.68 11.96
N ASN A 189 -2.95 19.26 10.80
CA ASN A 189 -3.34 20.63 10.46
C ASN A 189 -4.87 20.78 10.38
N TYR A 190 -5.57 19.84 9.74
CA TYR A 190 -7.03 19.89 9.68
C TYR A 190 -7.67 19.75 11.06
N LEU A 191 -7.33 18.70 11.82
CA LEU A 191 -7.90 18.46 13.14
C LEU A 191 -7.53 19.58 14.13
N GLY A 192 -6.32 20.12 14.04
CA GLY A 192 -5.87 21.26 14.84
C GLY A 192 -6.61 22.56 14.54
N SER A 193 -7.24 22.68 13.36
CA SER A 193 -8.12 23.81 13.04
C SER A 193 -9.52 23.67 13.63
N ILE A 194 -9.88 22.52 14.20
CA ILE A 194 -11.20 22.31 14.80
C ILE A 194 -11.15 22.74 16.27
N GLY A 195 -11.95 23.74 16.63
CA GLY A 195 -12.09 24.23 18.01
C GLY A 195 -12.79 23.21 18.92
N GLU A 196 -12.75 23.47 20.24
CA GLU A 196 -13.46 22.64 21.24
C GLU A 196 -14.98 22.59 21.01
N ASP A 197 -15.54 23.57 20.29
CA ASP A 197 -16.95 23.63 19.89
C ASP A 197 -17.25 22.83 18.61
N GLY A 198 -16.25 22.13 18.06
CA GLY A 198 -16.35 21.32 16.84
C GLY A 198 -16.36 22.12 15.55
N LYS A 199 -16.15 23.45 15.60
CA LYS A 199 -16.14 24.30 14.41
C LYS A 199 -14.72 24.51 13.89
N ARG A 200 -14.60 24.58 12.56
CA ARG A 200 -13.36 24.95 11.89
C ARG A 200 -13.04 26.42 12.15
N GLN A 201 -11.81 26.68 12.59
CA GLN A 201 -11.26 28.00 12.80
C GLN A 201 -10.31 28.33 11.64
N ASP A 202 -10.40 29.56 11.14
CA ASP A 202 -9.44 30.06 10.17
C ASP A 202 -8.09 30.29 10.89
N PHE A 203 -6.99 29.86 10.26
CA PHE A 203 -5.62 30.07 10.74
C PHE A 203 -4.80 30.88 9.73
#